data_AF-A0A3D4PBC5-F1
#
_entry.id   AF-A0A3D4PBC5-F1
#
_cell.length_a   1.000
_cell.length_b   1.000
_cell.length_c   1.000
_cell.angle_alpha   90.00
_cell.angle_beta   90.00
_cell.angle_gamma   90.00
#
_symmetry.space_group_name_H-M   'P 1'
#
loop_
_entity.id
_entity.type
_entity.pdbx_description
1 polymer ?
#
loop_
_entity_poly.entity_id
_entity_poly.type
_entity_poly.pdbx_seq_one_letter_code
_entity_poly.pdbx_strand_id
1 'polypeptide(L)'
;MRVPLIAAWAKPNASNANQQELPIEIGAIQSQQAAVYDLYPTILNLVEVQNPQSHTVDGLKLNRLLTGKSDDSRNETFLMHYPHSPHRSSYFTSYRKGDWKVIYHYIPSKESEDSHYQLYNLKADPFESSNLASSNPEQLKKLMKDLIA
;
A
#
# COMPACT_ATOMS: atom_id res chain seq x y z
N MET A 1 4.45 -4.01 4.21
CA MET A 1 5.72 -3.36 4.62
C MET A 1 5.56 -1.87 4.44
N ARG A 2 6.07 -1.05 5.38
CA ARG A 2 6.04 0.41 5.27
C ARG A 2 7.45 0.91 5.03
N VAL A 3 7.63 1.75 4.02
CA VAL A 3 8.90 2.39 3.69
C VAL A 3 8.71 3.92 3.58
N PRO A 4 9.76 4.72 3.76
CA PRO A 4 9.68 6.16 3.51
C PRO A 4 9.46 6.47 2.02
N LEU A 5 8.61 7.46 1.74
CA LEU A 5 8.50 8.13 0.44
C LEU A 5 8.59 9.64 0.68
N ILE A 6 9.53 10.30 0.01
CA ILE A 6 9.65 11.76 -0.01
C ILE A 6 9.58 12.18 -1.48
N ALA A 7 8.69 13.10 -1.81
CA ALA A 7 8.54 13.65 -3.15
C ALA A 7 8.80 15.16 -3.13
N ALA A 8 9.57 15.65 -4.09
CA ALA A 8 9.83 17.06 -4.29
C ALA A 8 10.35 17.31 -5.71
N TRP A 9 10.11 18.50 -6.24
CA TRP A 9 10.83 18.98 -7.40
C TRP A 9 12.24 19.42 -6.99
N ALA A 10 13.27 18.94 -7.71
CA ALA A 10 14.67 19.22 -7.37
C ALA A 10 15.00 20.73 -7.31
N LYS A 11 14.35 21.52 -8.17
CA LYS A 11 14.39 22.99 -8.14
C LYS A 11 12.98 23.54 -8.34
N PRO A 12 12.40 24.24 -7.35
CA PRO A 12 11.10 24.89 -7.53
C PRO A 12 11.12 25.91 -8.66
N ASN A 13 10.11 25.85 -9.53
CA ASN A 13 9.89 26.79 -10.62
C ASN A 13 8.38 26.83 -10.93
N ALA A 14 7.70 27.87 -10.43
CA ALA A 14 6.27 28.06 -10.61
C ALA A 14 5.82 28.21 -12.09
N SER A 15 6.75 28.54 -12.98
CA SER A 15 6.48 28.67 -14.42
C SER A 15 6.77 27.37 -15.19
N ASN A 16 7.25 26.31 -14.54
CA ASN A 16 7.50 25.05 -15.20
C ASN A 16 6.19 24.26 -15.34
N ALA A 17 5.84 23.88 -16.58
CA ALA A 17 4.60 23.18 -16.90
C ALA A 17 4.42 21.87 -16.11
N ASN A 18 5.49 21.08 -15.94
CA ASN A 18 5.42 19.82 -15.19
C ASN A 18 5.11 20.05 -13.71
N GLN A 19 5.62 21.14 -13.11
CA GLN A 19 5.31 21.48 -11.72
C GLN A 19 3.88 22.00 -11.54
N GLN A 20 3.32 22.63 -12.58
CA GLN A 20 1.92 23.04 -12.60
C GLN A 20 0.97 21.85 -12.75
N GLU A 21 1.35 20.85 -13.56
CA GLU A 21 0.59 19.62 -13.76
C GLU A 21 0.67 18.68 -12.55
N LEU A 22 1.85 18.57 -11.93
CA LEU A 22 2.08 17.77 -10.72
C LEU A 22 2.63 18.65 -9.58
N PRO A 23 1.76 19.46 -8.95
CA PRO A 23 2.13 20.24 -7.79
C PRO A 23 2.43 19.31 -6.61
N ILE A 24 3.56 19.56 -5.95
CA ILE A 24 3.97 18.85 -4.74
C ILE A 24 4.01 19.87 -3.60
N GLU A 25 3.16 19.67 -2.60
CA GLU A 25 3.01 20.59 -1.47
C GLU A 25 4.25 20.55 -0.57
N ILE A 26 4.73 21.72 -0.14
CA ILE A 26 5.96 21.84 0.64
C ILE A 26 5.65 21.56 2.11
N GLY A 27 6.42 20.65 2.72
CA GLY A 27 6.30 20.36 4.16
C GLY A 27 5.00 19.66 4.57
N ALA A 28 4.20 19.21 3.60
CA ALA A 28 2.98 18.45 3.88
C ALA A 28 3.29 16.99 4.23
N ILE A 29 2.46 16.42 5.09
CA ILE A 29 2.42 14.98 5.38
C ILE A 29 1.11 14.45 4.84
N GLN A 30 1.19 13.44 3.98
CA GLN A 30 0.02 12.69 3.50
C GLN A 30 0.03 11.30 4.15
N SER A 31 -1.05 10.97 4.86
CA SER A 31 -1.19 9.72 5.62
C SER A 31 -1.96 8.61 4.89
N GLN A 32 -2.68 8.94 3.81
CA GLN A 32 -3.36 7.94 3.00
C GLN A 32 -2.37 6.96 2.36
N GLN A 33 -2.83 5.73 2.17
CA GLN A 33 -2.01 4.67 1.61
C GLN A 33 -1.59 4.96 0.16
N ALA A 34 -0.30 4.79 -0.09
CA ALA A 34 0.32 4.80 -1.41
C ALA A 34 1.32 3.64 -1.50
N ALA A 35 1.57 3.18 -2.72
CA ALA A 35 2.52 2.11 -2.98
C ALA A 35 3.46 2.48 -4.12
N VAL A 36 4.60 1.78 -4.21
CA VAL A 36 5.62 2.06 -5.24
C VAL A 36 5.06 1.95 -6.66
N TYR A 37 4.09 1.07 -6.89
CA TYR A 37 3.45 0.89 -8.18
C TYR A 37 2.54 2.07 -8.58
N ASP A 38 2.18 2.97 -7.65
CA ASP A 38 1.46 4.21 -7.96
C ASP A 38 2.35 5.24 -8.70
N LEU A 39 3.68 5.09 -8.61
CA LEU A 39 4.62 5.96 -9.33
C LEU A 39 4.45 5.82 -10.85
N TYR A 40 4.17 4.60 -11.34
CA TYR A 40 4.01 4.34 -12.77
C TYR A 40 2.90 5.19 -13.43
N PRO A 41 1.61 5.09 -13.02
CA PRO A 41 0.55 5.90 -13.62
C PRO A 41 0.70 7.39 -13.32
N THR A 42 1.35 7.76 -12.20
CA THR A 42 1.63 9.17 -11.87
C THR A 42 2.60 9.78 -12.87
N ILE A 43 3.70 9.07 -13.19
CA ILE A 43 4.70 9.53 -14.15
C ILE A 43 4.10 9.58 -15.56
N LEU A 44 3.37 8.53 -15.97
CA LEU A 44 2.71 8.53 -17.27
C LEU A 44 1.77 9.73 -17.47
N ASN A 45 0.98 10.06 -16.45
CA ASN A 45 0.13 11.26 -16.47
C ASN A 45 0.94 12.53 -16.64
N LEU A 46 2.03 12.68 -15.86
CA LEU A 46 2.90 13.86 -15.91
C LEU A 46 3.56 14.08 -17.27
N VAL A 47 3.96 13.00 -17.96
CA VAL A 47 4.62 13.09 -19.28
C VAL A 47 3.65 12.91 -20.45
N GLU A 48 2.33 12.89 -20.17
CA GLU A 48 1.26 12.74 -21.17
C GLU A 48 1.39 11.47 -22.05
N VAL A 49 1.97 10.40 -21.49
CA VAL A 49 2.12 9.12 -22.19
C VAL A 49 0.97 8.19 -21.83
N GLN A 50 0.34 7.61 -22.85
CA GLN A 50 -0.74 6.63 -22.65
C GLN A 50 -0.17 5.28 -22.24
N ASN A 51 -0.80 4.66 -21.24
CA ASN A 51 -0.53 3.27 -20.89
C ASN A 51 -0.92 2.35 -22.07
N PRO A 52 -0.06 1.41 -22.51
CA PRO A 52 -0.45 0.42 -23.50
C PRO A 52 -1.69 -0.37 -23.07
N GLN A 53 -2.64 -0.60 -23.97
CA GLN A 53 -3.89 -1.30 -23.64
C GLN A 53 -3.66 -2.72 -23.09
N SER A 54 -2.56 -3.37 -23.47
CA SER A 54 -2.18 -4.70 -23.00
C SER A 54 -1.50 -4.71 -21.62
N HIS A 55 -1.18 -3.55 -21.05
CA HIS A 55 -0.50 -3.44 -19.77
C HIS A 55 -1.51 -3.14 -18.67
N THR A 56 -1.78 -4.12 -17.80
CA THR A 56 -2.62 -3.90 -16.61
C THR A 56 -1.83 -3.10 -15.59
N VAL A 57 -2.46 -2.10 -14.98
CA VAL A 57 -1.86 -1.22 -13.98
C VAL A 57 -2.66 -1.32 -12.69
N ASP A 58 -2.02 -1.80 -11.63
CA ASP A 58 -2.63 -1.90 -10.29
C ASP A 58 -2.62 -0.55 -9.54
N GLY A 59 -1.71 0.34 -9.94
CA GLY A 59 -1.50 1.62 -9.27
C GLY A 59 -2.53 2.69 -9.62
N LEU A 60 -2.63 3.68 -8.73
CA LEU A 60 -3.46 4.86 -8.88
C LEU A 60 -2.59 6.11 -8.82
N LYS A 61 -2.93 7.10 -9.64
CA LYS A 61 -2.28 8.41 -9.70
C LYS A 61 -2.16 9.08 -8.32
N LEU A 62 -0.97 9.57 -7.98
CA LEU A 62 -0.66 10.26 -6.71
C LEU A 62 -0.91 11.77 -6.77
N ASN A 63 -1.40 12.29 -7.89
CA ASN A 63 -1.49 13.72 -8.19
C ASN A 63 -2.13 14.51 -7.04
N ARG A 64 -3.26 14.01 -6.54
CA ARG A 64 -3.97 14.65 -5.44
C ARG A 64 -3.25 14.49 -4.10
N LEU A 65 -2.75 13.29 -3.81
CA LEU A 65 -2.01 12.99 -2.58
C LEU A 65 -0.75 13.86 -2.44
N LEU A 66 -0.05 14.14 -3.55
CA LEU A 66 1.14 14.99 -3.60
C LEU A 66 0.83 16.47 -3.31
N THR A 67 -0.42 16.91 -3.47
CA THR A 67 -0.87 18.25 -3.02
C THR A 67 -1.15 18.34 -1.51
N GLY A 68 -0.86 17.27 -0.74
CA GLY A 68 -1.19 17.20 0.68
C GLY A 68 -2.68 17.03 0.97
N LYS A 69 -3.52 16.85 -0.05
CA LYS A 69 -4.97 16.72 0.08
C LYS A 69 -5.38 15.25 -0.01
N SER A 70 -6.42 14.88 0.75
CA SER A 70 -6.98 13.53 0.67
C SER A 70 -7.74 13.30 -0.63
N ASP A 71 -7.77 12.04 -1.05
CA ASP A 71 -8.51 11.53 -2.19
C ASP A 71 -9.40 10.36 -1.73
N ASP A 72 -10.69 10.65 -1.57
CA ASP A 72 -11.69 9.69 -1.07
C ASP A 72 -12.06 8.64 -2.14
N SER A 73 -11.65 8.82 -3.40
CA SER A 73 -11.86 7.85 -4.46
C SER A 73 -10.89 6.66 -4.37
N ARG A 74 -9.82 6.79 -3.60
CA ARG A 74 -8.80 5.77 -3.45
C ARG A 74 -9.18 4.77 -2.37
N ASN A 75 -9.20 3.50 -2.75
CA ASN A 75 -9.31 2.42 -1.78
C ASN A 75 -8.01 2.33 -0.97
N GLU A 76 -8.16 2.32 0.34
CA GLU A 76 -7.09 2.16 1.32
C GLU A 76 -6.62 0.68 1.40
N THR A 77 -6.19 0.12 0.26
CA THR A 77 -5.81 -1.28 0.13
C THR A 77 -4.36 -1.45 -0.29
N PHE A 78 -3.70 -2.44 0.29
CA PHE A 78 -2.34 -2.82 -0.06
C PHE A 78 -2.20 -4.35 -0.06
N LEU A 79 -1.68 -4.90 -1.16
CA LEU A 79 -1.37 -6.31 -1.29
C LEU A 79 0.15 -6.48 -1.51
N MET A 80 0.75 -7.38 -0.75
CA MET A 80 2.13 -7.81 -0.95
C MET A 80 2.17 -9.33 -0.97
N HIS A 81 2.69 -9.87 -2.06
CA HIS A 81 2.89 -11.30 -2.23
C HIS A 81 4.39 -11.61 -2.18
N TYR A 82 4.78 -12.55 -1.30
CA TYR A 82 6.18 -12.89 -1.06
C TYR A 82 6.36 -14.43 -1.04
N PRO A 83 6.29 -15.11 -2.22
CA PRO A 83 6.27 -16.57 -2.32
C PRO A 83 7.67 -17.19 -2.36
N HIS A 84 8.64 -16.68 -1.60
CA HIS A 84 10.00 -17.23 -1.63
C HIS A 84 10.74 -17.12 -0.30
N SER A 85 11.70 -18.02 -0.14
CA SER A 85 12.65 -18.12 0.97
C SER A 85 13.92 -18.84 0.46
N PRO A 86 15.13 -18.61 1.03
CA PRO A 86 15.44 -17.72 2.15
C PRO A 86 15.74 -16.28 1.69
N HIS A 87 14.97 -15.31 2.17
CA HIS A 87 15.29 -13.88 2.02
C HIS A 87 14.67 -13.03 3.13
N ARG A 88 15.34 -12.97 4.29
CA ARG A 88 14.97 -12.16 5.48
C ARG A 88 13.54 -12.37 6.03
N SER A 89 12.76 -13.29 5.46
CA SER A 89 11.40 -13.67 5.86
C SER A 89 11.01 -15.01 5.25
N SER A 90 9.86 -15.52 5.66
CA SER A 90 9.23 -16.76 5.18
C SER A 90 8.25 -16.52 4.03
N TYR A 91 7.70 -17.59 3.46
CA TYR A 91 6.64 -17.54 2.46
C TYR A 91 5.35 -16.92 3.03
N PHE A 92 4.96 -15.73 2.59
CA PHE A 92 3.73 -15.08 3.03
C PHE A 92 3.04 -14.22 1.96
N THR A 93 1.76 -13.94 2.20
CA THR A 93 1.00 -12.90 1.52
C THR A 93 0.39 -12.00 2.58
N SER A 94 0.54 -10.67 2.43
CA SER A 94 -0.08 -9.71 3.32
C SER A 94 -1.06 -8.83 2.57
N TYR A 95 -2.25 -8.69 3.14
CA TYR A 95 -3.30 -7.82 2.62
C TYR A 95 -3.75 -6.86 3.71
N ARG A 96 -3.77 -5.57 3.39
CA ARG A 96 -4.31 -4.51 4.24
C ARG A 96 -5.51 -3.87 3.55
N LYS A 97 -6.57 -3.63 4.31
CA LYS A 97 -7.76 -2.88 3.90
C LYS A 97 -8.19 -1.96 5.03
N GLY A 98 -7.95 -0.66 4.86
CA GLY A 98 -8.11 0.35 5.90
C GLY A 98 -7.24 0.03 7.12
N ASP A 99 -7.89 -0.07 8.29
CA ASP A 99 -7.24 -0.37 9.56
C ASP A 99 -6.85 -1.83 9.72
N TRP A 100 -7.43 -2.74 8.93
CA TRP A 100 -7.21 -4.18 9.12
C TRP A 100 -6.13 -4.71 8.20
N LYS A 101 -5.30 -5.60 8.75
CA LYS A 101 -4.26 -6.30 8.01
C LYS A 101 -4.31 -7.79 8.35
N VAL A 102 -4.23 -8.63 7.31
CA VAL A 102 -4.00 -10.07 7.44
C VAL A 102 -2.63 -10.41 6.88
N ILE A 103 -1.97 -11.38 7.52
CA ILE A 103 -0.79 -12.06 7.00
C ILE A 103 -1.15 -13.54 6.89
N TYR A 104 -1.11 -14.04 5.66
CA TYR A 104 -1.24 -15.46 5.35
C TYR A 104 0.16 -16.06 5.20
N HIS A 105 0.51 -16.97 6.09
CA HIS A 105 1.76 -17.73 6.07
C HIS A 105 1.50 -19.05 5.34
N TYR A 106 2.31 -19.37 4.33
CA TYR A 106 2.15 -20.60 3.56
C TYR A 106 2.61 -21.82 4.36
N ILE A 107 3.60 -21.62 5.22
CA ILE A 107 4.19 -22.61 6.09
C ILE A 107 4.13 -22.06 7.52
N PRO A 108 3.31 -22.63 8.41
CA PRO A 108 3.25 -22.24 9.81
C PRO A 108 4.60 -22.43 10.50
N SER A 109 4.94 -21.52 11.39
CA SER A 109 6.17 -21.56 12.18
C SER A 109 5.97 -20.83 13.51
N LYS A 110 6.97 -20.87 14.39
CA LYS A 110 6.95 -20.12 15.64
C LYS A 110 6.73 -18.60 15.45
N GLU A 111 7.22 -18.03 14.35
CA GLU A 111 7.02 -16.61 14.00
C GLU A 111 5.56 -16.28 13.69
N SER A 112 4.81 -17.27 13.20
CA SER A 112 3.39 -17.17 12.89
C SER A 112 2.51 -17.82 13.95
N GLU A 113 3.03 -18.03 15.17
CA GLU A 113 2.32 -18.69 16.28
C GLU A 113 1.81 -20.10 15.90
N ASP A 114 2.58 -20.81 15.07
CA ASP A 114 2.24 -22.11 14.49
C ASP A 114 0.87 -22.11 13.76
N SER A 115 0.48 -20.94 13.24
CA SER A 115 -0.76 -20.70 12.49
C SER A 115 -0.47 -20.21 11.07
N HIS A 116 -1.40 -20.45 10.15
CA HIS A 116 -1.41 -19.86 8.81
C HIS A 116 -1.82 -18.39 8.80
N TYR A 117 -2.44 -17.90 9.87
CA TYR A 117 -3.09 -16.60 9.87
C TYR A 117 -2.67 -15.77 11.07
N GLN A 118 -2.27 -14.54 10.78
CA GLN A 118 -2.20 -13.46 11.74
C GLN A 118 -3.11 -12.31 11.27
N LEU A 119 -3.88 -11.73 12.20
CA LEU A 119 -4.80 -10.64 11.93
C LEU A 119 -4.53 -9.49 12.90
N TYR A 120 -4.41 -8.27 12.38
CA TYR A 120 -4.13 -7.07 13.16
C TYR A 120 -5.07 -5.94 12.81
N ASN A 121 -5.39 -5.11 13.81
CA ASN A 121 -6.01 -3.80 13.61
C ASN A 121 -4.94 -2.72 13.83
N LEU A 122 -4.41 -2.16 12.74
CA LEU A 122 -3.28 -1.22 12.75
C LEU A 122 -3.60 0.15 13.35
N LYS A 123 -4.89 0.48 13.52
CA LYS A 123 -5.30 1.71 14.22
C LYS A 123 -5.17 1.55 15.73
N ALA A 124 -5.51 0.37 16.26
CA ALA A 124 -5.39 0.05 17.68
C ALA A 124 -3.99 -0.49 18.04
N ASP A 125 -3.36 -1.21 17.12
CA ASP A 125 -2.08 -1.91 17.30
C ASP A 125 -1.17 -1.68 16.07
N PRO A 126 -0.55 -0.49 15.94
CA PRO A 126 0.29 -0.15 14.79
C PRO A 126 1.60 -0.94 14.72
N PHE A 127 1.94 -1.69 15.78
CA PHE A 127 3.16 -2.48 15.88
C PHE A 127 2.92 -3.98 15.71
N GLU A 128 1.67 -4.41 15.45
CA GLU A 128 1.32 -5.81 15.19
C GLU A 128 1.71 -6.73 16.36
N SER A 129 1.47 -6.25 17.58
CA SER A 129 1.83 -6.93 18.83
C SER A 129 0.78 -7.93 19.32
N SER A 130 -0.47 -7.81 18.87
CA SER A 130 -1.57 -8.67 19.31
C SER A 130 -2.28 -9.30 18.11
N ASN A 131 -2.05 -10.61 17.91
CA ASN A 131 -2.74 -11.38 16.89
C ASN A 131 -4.22 -11.60 17.27
N LEU A 132 -5.13 -11.10 16.43
CA LEU A 132 -6.57 -11.16 16.62
C LEU A 132 -7.24 -12.29 15.83
N ALA A 133 -6.48 -13.16 15.15
CA ALA A 133 -7.04 -14.16 14.23
C ALA A 133 -8.02 -15.12 14.92
N SER A 134 -7.70 -15.58 16.13
CA SER A 134 -8.56 -16.49 16.90
C SER A 134 -9.75 -15.80 17.57
N SER A 135 -9.57 -14.54 17.99
CA SER A 135 -10.60 -13.77 18.70
C SER A 135 -11.58 -13.04 17.77
N ASN A 136 -11.22 -12.86 16.49
CA ASN A 136 -12.03 -12.16 15.49
C ASN A 136 -12.18 -12.97 14.17
N PRO A 137 -12.76 -14.18 14.22
CA PRO A 137 -12.81 -15.10 13.07
C PRO A 137 -13.62 -14.55 11.88
N GLU A 138 -14.71 -13.80 12.13
CA GLU A 138 -15.51 -13.20 11.06
C GLU A 138 -14.74 -12.13 10.28
N GLN A 139 -13.93 -11.33 10.98
CA GLN A 139 -13.10 -10.31 10.35
C GLN A 139 -11.95 -10.95 9.56
N LEU A 140 -11.33 -12.02 10.09
CA LEU A 140 -10.35 -12.82 9.36
C LEU A 140 -10.95 -13.37 8.06
N LYS A 141 -12.13 -14.00 8.14
CA LYS A 141 -12.83 -14.57 6.99
C LYS A 141 -13.14 -13.50 5.93
N LYS A 142 -13.56 -12.30 6.36
CA LYS A 142 -13.81 -11.16 5.46
C LYS A 142 -12.54 -10.74 4.71
N LEU A 143 -11.43 -10.53 5.44
CA LEU A 143 -10.17 -10.13 4.80
C LEU A 143 -9.60 -11.21 3.89
N MET A 144 -9.70 -12.49 4.27
CA MET A 144 -9.26 -13.58 3.41
C MET A 144 -10.11 -13.70 2.14
N LYS A 145 -11.41 -13.43 2.21
CA LYS A 145 -12.27 -13.35 1.02
C LYS A 145 -11.86 -12.18 0.12
N ASP A 146 -11.56 -11.02 0.70
CA ASP A 146 -11.10 -9.85 -0.06
C ASP A 146 -9.70 -10.07 -0.67
N LEU A 147 -8.84 -10.88 -0.04
CA LEU A 147 -7.48 -11.19 -0.54
C LEU A 147 -7.50 -12.05 -1.81
N ILE A 148 -8.46 -12.98 -1.93
CA ILE A 148 -8.54 -13.94 -3.04
C ILE A 148 -9.44 -13.48 -4.21
N ALA A 149 -10.16 -12.38 -4.03
CA ALA A 149 -11.10 -11.83 -5.01
C ALA A 149 -10.36 -11.00 -6.06
#